data_AF-A0A0R1RJ96-F1
#
_entry.id   AF-A0A0R1RJ96-F1
#
_cell.length_a   1.000
_cell.length_b   1.000
_cell.length_c   1.000
_cell.angle_alpha   90.00
_cell.angle_beta   90.00
_cell.angle_gamma   90.00
#
_symmetry.space_group_name_H-M   'P 1'
#
loop_
_entity.id
_entity.type
_entity.pdbx_description
1 polymer ?
#
loop_
_entity_poly.entity_id
_entity_poly.type
_entity_poly.pdbx_seq_one_letter_code
_entity_poly.pdbx_strand_id
1 'polypeptide(L)'
;MKDSNDKLLKYWPIFEEFDEYTDFAGYPTQALKESIRYFVEMMSHITQKPVSKWTVKIIMRGITEFVEEAEADPDPDPDEESVTILILTYDIITAYMRCLSVHRLTEANLDDLRASLNDFEKRHGLKGPVLDPSVFQEPRSVREDPNLPQWLDYVARDITGYTREWLRAYFESNVWKHRENKISRDLVETAFTTLVEKGYDVYRKTPKTWTKTAITGVLTGYFVSNMTLTPEEYRQVAPAITPLLAFVGDQGWLNEKRASNYQRYINEAASVMIELAEDPLNSSPAKMLGQALLENGVDLNDSDAVQKFIEQVNENGGVDSLYGDDDQLFDDEDGIPDDLVQLLDNPEQLTEAAKVYDPDPERDYLNDAHRPASSGWRKSRAVETHQLAVETGIRLWLQRAQYAIPKTFETTDLMFAVTDFMDVLYARNLVTPSQWTVAALKEIGQWYERTQTVKDYRDMQVVIAGVIGVLRSTDVISQKQSIQLTAAFNGEKIPDVGGPQKVTGKVMSMKQARKLLKNKRRKR
;
A
#
# COMPACT_ATOMS: atom_id res chain seq x y z
N MET A 1 19.61 -19.66 17.45
CA MET A 1 18.52 -20.46 18.03
C MET A 1 17.63 -20.99 16.90
N LYS A 2 18.17 -21.81 15.98
CA LYS A 2 17.47 -22.20 14.74
C LYS A 2 16.50 -23.40 14.87
N ASP A 3 16.26 -23.89 16.10
CA ASP A 3 15.65 -25.21 16.34
C ASP A 3 14.46 -25.18 17.33
N SER A 4 13.95 -23.98 17.70
CA SER A 4 12.76 -23.85 18.56
C SER A 4 11.45 -23.78 17.79
N ASN A 5 11.45 -23.20 16.59
CA ASN A 5 10.23 -22.89 15.82
C ASN A 5 9.48 -24.14 15.32
N ASP A 6 10.14 -25.30 15.25
CA ASP A 6 9.55 -26.56 14.81
C ASP A 6 8.88 -27.40 15.93
N LYS A 7 8.93 -26.94 17.19
CA LYS A 7 8.56 -27.81 18.32
C LYS A 7 7.06 -28.07 18.45
N LEU A 8 6.22 -27.06 18.26
CA LEU A 8 4.76 -27.22 18.26
C LEU A 8 4.21 -27.40 16.84
N LEU A 9 4.67 -26.61 15.87
CA LEU A 9 4.12 -26.64 14.50
C LEU A 9 4.21 -28.00 13.81
N LYS A 10 5.12 -28.90 14.22
CA LYS A 10 5.12 -30.29 13.77
C LYS A 10 3.82 -31.07 14.04
N TYR A 11 2.99 -30.60 14.98
CA TYR A 11 1.67 -31.16 15.28
C TYR A 11 0.52 -30.43 14.56
N TRP A 12 0.83 -29.43 13.70
CA TRP A 12 -0.15 -28.69 12.92
C TRP A 12 -1.10 -29.61 12.12
N PRO A 13 -0.63 -30.66 11.40
CA PRO A 13 -1.54 -31.54 10.65
C PRO A 13 -2.59 -32.24 11.54
N ILE A 14 -2.27 -32.49 12.81
CA ILE A 14 -3.20 -33.09 13.77
C ILE A 14 -4.27 -32.07 14.18
N PHE A 15 -3.87 -30.81 14.33
CA PHE A 15 -4.81 -29.73 14.64
C PHE A 15 -5.75 -29.41 13.48
N GLU A 16 -5.28 -29.46 12.23
CA GLU A 16 -6.14 -29.27 11.05
C GLU A 16 -7.28 -30.30 10.96
N GLU A 17 -7.10 -31.48 11.58
CA GLU A 17 -8.11 -32.54 11.67
C GLU A 17 -8.95 -32.47 12.96
N PHE A 18 -8.67 -31.53 13.86
CA PHE A 18 -9.35 -31.41 15.14
C PHE A 18 -10.66 -30.62 15.00
N ASP A 19 -11.73 -31.05 15.65
CA ASP A 19 -13.07 -30.45 15.48
C ASP A 19 -13.09 -28.93 15.74
N GLU A 20 -12.40 -28.45 16.78
CA GLU A 20 -12.32 -27.02 17.12
C GLU A 20 -11.54 -26.19 16.08
N TYR A 21 -10.77 -26.82 15.18
CA TYR A 21 -10.14 -26.10 14.07
C TYR A 21 -11.16 -25.46 13.14
N THR A 22 -12.35 -26.08 13.02
CA THR A 22 -13.44 -25.55 12.19
C THR A 22 -14.00 -24.23 12.71
N ASP A 23 -13.82 -23.91 14.00
CA ASP A 23 -14.22 -22.62 14.57
C ASP A 23 -13.38 -21.47 14.01
N PHE A 24 -12.17 -21.77 13.51
CA PHE A 24 -11.29 -20.79 12.87
C PHE A 24 -11.44 -20.76 11.34
N ALA A 25 -12.50 -21.37 10.79
CA ALA A 25 -12.74 -21.39 9.37
C ALA A 25 -12.88 -19.96 8.81
N GLY A 26 -11.86 -19.52 8.08
CA GLY A 26 -11.82 -18.19 7.47
C GLY A 26 -10.70 -17.28 7.92
N TYR A 27 -9.99 -17.65 8.97
CA TYR A 27 -8.72 -17.04 9.31
C TYR A 27 -7.63 -17.55 8.36
N PRO A 28 -6.69 -16.69 7.93
CA PRO A 28 -5.52 -17.14 7.20
C PRO A 28 -4.74 -18.18 8.01
N THR A 29 -4.44 -19.34 7.42
CA THR A 29 -3.64 -20.40 8.06
C THR A 29 -2.34 -19.86 8.65
N GLN A 30 -1.71 -18.89 7.99
CA GLN A 30 -0.51 -18.25 8.50
C GLN A 30 -0.76 -17.53 9.83
N ALA A 31 -1.83 -16.74 9.96
CA ALA A 31 -2.15 -16.04 11.20
C ALA A 31 -2.32 -17.03 12.37
N LEU A 32 -2.99 -18.16 12.12
CA LEU A 32 -3.14 -19.22 13.12
C LEU A 32 -1.78 -19.83 13.55
N LYS A 33 -0.89 -20.06 12.58
CA LYS A 33 0.46 -20.57 12.83
C LYS A 33 1.33 -19.55 13.57
N GLU A 34 1.21 -18.26 13.26
CA GLU A 34 1.91 -17.17 13.97
C GLU A 34 1.48 -17.10 15.44
N SER A 35 0.17 -17.15 15.74
CA SER A 35 -0.33 -17.17 17.13
C SER A 35 0.29 -18.32 17.94
N ILE A 36 0.41 -19.51 17.35
CA ILE A 36 1.07 -20.66 18.00
C ILE A 36 2.57 -20.41 18.15
N ARG A 37 3.22 -19.86 17.13
CA ARG A 37 4.67 -19.59 17.16
C ARG A 37 5.03 -18.60 18.25
N TYR A 38 4.31 -17.49 18.33
CA TYR A 38 4.47 -16.49 19.39
C TYR A 38 4.34 -17.14 20.77
N PHE A 39 3.34 -17.99 20.96
CA PHE A 39 3.20 -18.74 22.21
C PHE A 39 4.38 -19.69 22.51
N VAL A 40 4.94 -20.37 21.49
CA VAL A 40 6.13 -21.22 21.65
C VAL A 40 7.33 -20.42 22.13
N GLU A 41 7.55 -19.26 21.51
CA GLU A 41 8.66 -18.38 21.82
C GLU A 41 8.60 -17.93 23.28
N MET A 42 7.45 -17.40 23.70
CA MET A 42 7.18 -17.05 25.09
C MET A 42 7.38 -18.25 26.03
N MET A 43 6.85 -19.43 25.67
CA MET A 43 7.01 -20.65 26.48
C MET A 43 8.46 -21.08 26.66
N SER A 44 9.36 -20.71 25.75
CA SER A 44 10.79 -21.02 25.85
C SER A 44 11.47 -20.29 27.02
N HIS A 45 10.94 -19.13 27.43
CA HIS A 45 11.37 -18.40 28.62
C HIS A 45 10.80 -19.01 29.92
N ILE A 46 9.65 -19.68 29.83
CA ILE A 46 8.95 -20.29 30.95
C ILE A 46 9.47 -21.68 31.29
N THR A 47 9.77 -22.48 30.26
CA THR A 47 10.20 -23.86 30.45
C THR A 47 11.14 -24.37 29.37
N GLN A 48 12.14 -25.13 29.80
CA GLN A 48 13.05 -25.88 28.91
C GLN A 48 12.58 -27.33 28.70
N LYS A 49 11.45 -27.73 29.31
CA LYS A 49 10.91 -29.08 29.17
C LYS A 49 10.37 -29.28 27.75
N PRO A 50 10.53 -30.47 27.16
CA PRO A 50 9.89 -30.78 25.88
C PRO A 50 8.37 -30.74 26.02
N VAL A 51 7.66 -30.45 24.93
CA VAL A 51 6.18 -30.33 24.87
C VAL A 51 5.48 -31.55 25.48
N SER A 52 6.02 -32.75 25.27
CA SER A 52 5.51 -34.00 25.84
C SER A 52 5.54 -34.06 27.38
N LYS A 53 6.18 -33.09 28.04
CA LYS A 53 6.30 -32.96 29.50
C LYS A 53 5.62 -31.69 30.02
N TRP A 54 4.86 -31.00 29.17
CA TRP A 54 4.05 -29.87 29.60
C TRP A 54 2.83 -30.37 30.35
N THR A 55 2.66 -29.88 31.58
CA THR A 55 1.52 -30.17 32.45
C THR A 55 0.54 -29.00 32.39
N VAL A 56 -0.68 -29.17 32.91
CA VAL A 56 -1.68 -28.08 33.01
C VAL A 56 -1.07 -26.84 33.66
N LYS A 57 -0.30 -27.02 34.74
CA LYS A 57 0.39 -25.91 35.43
C LYS A 57 1.37 -25.14 34.54
N ILE A 58 2.09 -25.84 33.66
CA ILE A 58 3.07 -25.22 32.75
C ILE A 58 2.32 -24.45 31.65
N ILE A 59 1.30 -25.07 31.06
CA ILE A 59 0.47 -24.44 30.01
C ILE A 59 -0.23 -23.19 30.55
N MET A 60 -0.88 -23.30 31.70
CA MET A 60 -1.59 -22.17 32.31
C MET A 60 -0.65 -21.03 32.68
N ARG A 61 0.59 -21.32 33.10
CA ARG A 61 1.59 -20.27 33.32
C ARG A 61 1.90 -19.51 32.04
N GLY A 62 2.08 -20.20 30.92
CA GLY A 62 2.21 -19.57 29.60
C GLY A 62 1.04 -18.67 29.27
N ILE A 63 -0.17 -19.20 29.37
CA ILE A 63 -1.39 -18.45 29.07
C ILE A 63 -1.53 -17.22 29.98
N THR A 64 -1.14 -17.33 31.26
CA THR A 64 -1.15 -16.19 32.18
C THR A 64 -0.12 -15.12 31.77
N GLU A 65 1.12 -15.51 31.50
CA GLU A 65 2.16 -14.56 31.07
C GLU A 65 1.76 -13.86 29.74
N PHE A 66 1.15 -14.58 28.79
CA PHE A 66 0.63 -14.01 27.54
C PHE A 66 -0.40 -12.90 27.77
N VAL A 67 -1.41 -13.17 28.61
CA VAL A 67 -2.48 -12.20 28.87
C VAL A 67 -1.97 -11.04 29.73
N GLU A 68 -1.12 -11.30 30.72
CA GLU A 68 -0.52 -10.24 31.53
C GLU A 68 0.39 -9.32 30.71
N GLU A 69 1.13 -9.84 29.72
CA GLU A 69 1.94 -9.04 28.80
C GLU A 69 1.06 -8.14 27.93
N ALA A 70 -0.05 -8.66 27.39
CA ALA A 70 -1.00 -7.87 26.62
C ALA A 70 -1.74 -6.81 27.48
N GLU A 71 -2.08 -7.12 28.74
CA GLU A 71 -2.70 -6.17 29.68
C GLU A 71 -1.72 -5.10 30.18
N ALA A 72 -0.41 -5.35 30.13
CA ALA A 72 0.63 -4.43 30.58
C ALA A 72 1.10 -3.46 29.50
N ASP A 73 0.58 -3.57 28.26
CA ASP A 73 0.88 -2.64 27.18
C ASP A 73 0.46 -1.20 27.59
N PRO A 74 1.38 -0.23 27.60
CA PRO A 74 1.12 1.12 28.11
C PRO A 74 0.22 1.98 27.22
N ASP A 75 -0.34 1.46 26.12
CA ASP A 75 -1.26 2.21 25.27
C ASP A 75 -2.52 2.65 26.07
N PRO A 76 -2.71 3.98 26.31
CA PRO A 76 -3.68 4.49 27.27
C PRO A 76 -5.15 4.27 26.89
N ASP A 77 -5.42 3.87 25.65
CA ASP A 77 -6.69 3.33 25.18
C ASP A 77 -6.34 2.10 24.33
N PRO A 78 -6.43 0.86 24.85
CA PRO A 78 -6.28 -0.30 23.98
C PRO A 78 -7.38 -0.17 22.93
N ASP A 79 -6.98 0.09 21.69
CA ASP A 79 -7.92 0.14 20.60
C ASP A 79 -8.68 -1.19 20.54
N GLU A 80 -9.90 -1.13 20.00
CA GLU A 80 -10.76 -2.31 19.84
C GLU A 80 -10.02 -3.46 19.12
N GLU A 81 -9.02 -3.11 18.30
CA GLU A 81 -8.12 -3.99 17.58
C GLU A 81 -7.17 -4.79 18.50
N SER A 82 -6.49 -4.14 19.46
CA SER A 82 -5.59 -4.81 20.42
C SER A 82 -6.31 -5.86 21.26
N VAL A 83 -7.51 -5.53 21.75
CA VAL A 83 -8.36 -6.48 22.50
C VAL A 83 -8.81 -7.64 21.61
N THR A 84 -9.12 -7.36 20.34
CA THR A 84 -9.51 -8.38 19.36
C THR A 84 -8.35 -9.35 19.10
N ILE A 85 -7.14 -8.84 18.85
CA ILE A 85 -5.92 -9.64 18.64
C ILE A 85 -5.64 -10.56 19.82
N LEU A 86 -5.78 -10.04 21.06
CA LEU A 86 -5.64 -10.82 22.28
C LEU A 86 -6.61 -11.99 22.33
N ILE A 87 -7.91 -11.73 22.13
CA ILE A 87 -8.97 -12.76 22.21
C ILE A 87 -8.74 -13.85 21.15
N LEU A 88 -8.48 -13.47 19.89
CA LEU A 88 -8.24 -14.46 18.84
C LEU A 88 -7.02 -15.32 19.13
N THR A 89 -5.89 -14.69 19.47
CA THR A 89 -4.64 -15.40 19.75
C THR A 89 -4.83 -16.35 20.93
N TYR A 90 -5.56 -15.91 21.97
CA TYR A 90 -5.96 -16.75 23.09
C TYR A 90 -6.79 -17.97 22.63
N ASP A 91 -7.84 -17.76 21.84
CA ASP A 91 -8.71 -18.84 21.36
C ASP A 91 -7.93 -19.89 20.57
N ILE A 92 -7.04 -19.45 19.66
CA ILE A 92 -6.18 -20.33 18.87
C ILE A 92 -5.27 -21.15 19.76
N ILE A 93 -4.56 -20.49 20.70
CA ILE A 93 -3.63 -21.16 21.61
C ILE A 93 -4.37 -22.20 22.45
N THR A 94 -5.53 -21.86 23.01
CA THR A 94 -6.26 -22.78 23.89
C THR A 94 -6.86 -23.95 23.13
N ALA A 95 -7.41 -23.74 21.93
CA ALA A 95 -7.87 -24.81 21.05
C ALA A 95 -6.71 -25.75 20.68
N TYR A 96 -5.55 -25.19 20.35
CA TYR A 96 -4.35 -25.96 20.07
C TYR A 96 -3.91 -26.79 21.28
N MET A 97 -3.87 -26.21 22.48
CA MET A 97 -3.50 -26.94 23.70
C MET A 97 -4.49 -28.07 24.02
N ARG A 98 -5.80 -27.85 23.82
CA ARG A 98 -6.82 -28.91 23.98
C ARG A 98 -6.60 -30.05 22.99
N CYS A 99 -6.33 -29.74 21.72
CA CYS A 99 -5.95 -30.73 20.71
C CYS A 99 -4.76 -31.58 21.18
N LEU A 100 -3.65 -30.94 21.59
CA LEU A 100 -2.47 -31.68 22.05
C LEU A 100 -2.76 -32.57 23.27
N SER A 101 -3.60 -32.11 24.20
CA SER A 101 -4.05 -32.90 25.35
C SER A 101 -4.93 -34.10 24.94
N VAL A 102 -5.88 -33.91 24.02
CA VAL A 102 -6.74 -35.00 23.48
C VAL A 102 -5.89 -36.10 22.87
N HIS A 103 -4.87 -35.72 22.09
CA HIS A 103 -3.97 -36.65 21.42
C HIS A 103 -2.82 -37.16 22.33
N ARG A 104 -2.80 -36.79 23.61
CA ARG A 104 -1.77 -37.17 24.60
C ARG A 104 -0.34 -36.80 24.17
N LEU A 105 -0.21 -35.68 23.46
CA LEU A 105 1.07 -35.11 23.03
C LEU A 105 1.70 -34.24 24.13
N THR A 106 1.00 -34.04 25.24
CA THR A 106 1.45 -33.39 26.48
C THR A 106 1.12 -34.27 27.70
N GLU A 107 1.65 -33.91 28.88
CA GLU A 107 1.25 -34.51 30.17
C GLU A 107 0.02 -33.82 30.79
N ALA A 108 -0.58 -32.84 30.09
CA ALA A 108 -1.75 -32.13 30.57
C ALA A 108 -3.02 -32.97 30.34
N ASN A 109 -3.71 -33.28 31.44
CA ASN A 109 -5.03 -33.89 31.39
C ASN A 109 -6.06 -32.91 30.81
N LEU A 110 -6.88 -33.37 29.87
CA LEU A 110 -7.85 -32.52 29.17
C LEU A 110 -8.91 -31.91 30.09
N ASP A 111 -9.43 -32.69 31.05
CA ASP A 111 -10.49 -32.22 31.95
C ASP A 111 -9.95 -31.17 32.92
N ASP A 112 -8.74 -31.40 33.46
CA ASP A 112 -8.05 -30.43 34.31
C ASP A 112 -7.68 -29.15 33.54
N LEU A 113 -7.26 -29.28 32.28
CA LEU A 113 -6.97 -28.15 31.40
C LEU A 113 -8.24 -27.33 31.14
N ARG A 114 -9.34 -27.99 30.74
CA ARG A 114 -10.64 -27.34 30.53
C ARG A 114 -11.14 -26.63 31.79
N ALA A 115 -11.03 -27.26 32.95
CA ALA A 115 -11.43 -26.64 34.21
C ALA A 115 -10.59 -25.37 34.51
N SER A 116 -9.28 -25.44 34.27
CA SER A 116 -8.36 -24.32 34.49
C SER A 116 -8.61 -23.17 33.50
N LEU A 117 -8.86 -23.47 32.23
CA LEU A 117 -9.19 -22.49 31.20
C LEU A 117 -10.52 -21.79 31.51
N ASN A 118 -11.58 -22.53 31.85
CA ASN A 118 -12.87 -21.93 32.20
C ASN A 118 -12.79 -20.94 33.39
N ASP A 119 -11.99 -21.25 34.41
CA ASP A 119 -11.75 -20.33 35.52
C ASP A 119 -10.97 -19.09 35.06
N PHE A 120 -9.95 -19.30 34.24
CA PHE A 120 -9.11 -18.24 33.70
C PHE A 120 -9.91 -17.28 32.78
N GLU A 121 -10.65 -17.80 31.82
CA GLU A 121 -11.52 -17.04 30.91
C GLU A 121 -12.52 -16.17 31.68
N LYS A 122 -13.10 -16.73 32.76
CA LYS A 122 -14.04 -16.00 33.62
C LYS A 122 -13.36 -14.84 34.35
N ARG A 123 -12.09 -14.96 34.72
CA ARG A 123 -11.34 -13.92 35.43
C ARG A 123 -10.91 -12.78 34.50
N HIS A 124 -10.48 -13.10 33.27
CA HIS A 124 -9.97 -12.13 32.31
C HIS A 124 -11.01 -11.65 31.28
N GLY A 125 -12.26 -12.14 31.36
CA GLY A 125 -13.32 -11.74 30.42
C GLY A 125 -13.14 -12.28 29.00
N LEU A 126 -12.31 -13.30 28.82
CA LEU A 126 -12.00 -13.91 27.51
C LEU A 126 -13.04 -14.95 27.05
N LYS A 127 -14.13 -15.13 27.82
CA LYS A 127 -15.15 -16.11 27.49
C LYS A 127 -16.05 -15.61 26.36
N GLY A 128 -16.06 -16.31 25.24
CA GLY A 128 -16.93 -16.00 24.10
C GLY A 128 -16.88 -17.06 23.00
N PRO A 129 -17.68 -16.89 21.94
CA PRO A 129 -17.40 -17.57 20.68
C PRO A 129 -16.10 -17.03 20.06
N VAL A 130 -15.45 -17.83 19.22
CA VAL A 130 -14.36 -17.34 18.36
C VAL A 130 -14.85 -16.14 17.58
N LEU A 131 -14.01 -15.10 17.52
CA LEU A 131 -14.34 -13.86 16.82
C LEU A 131 -14.62 -14.12 15.33
N ASP A 132 -15.36 -13.20 14.72
CA ASP A 132 -15.60 -13.29 13.28
C ASP A 132 -14.29 -12.92 12.54
N PRO A 133 -13.85 -13.70 11.52
CA PRO A 133 -12.65 -13.38 10.75
C PRO A 133 -12.67 -12.00 10.09
N SER A 134 -13.85 -11.40 9.89
CA SER A 134 -14.00 -10.05 9.35
C SER A 134 -13.46 -8.95 10.27
N VAL A 135 -13.28 -9.20 11.57
CA VAL A 135 -12.74 -8.21 12.51
C VAL A 135 -11.24 -7.95 12.29
N PHE A 136 -10.54 -8.87 11.62
CA PHE A 136 -9.10 -8.78 11.31
C PHE A 136 -8.80 -8.42 9.87
N GLN A 137 -9.83 -8.15 9.08
CA GLN A 137 -9.59 -7.58 7.77
C GLN A 137 -9.20 -6.13 8.05
N GLU A 138 -7.90 -5.81 7.91
CA GLU A 138 -7.46 -4.42 7.76
C GLU A 138 -8.46 -3.71 6.86
N PRO A 139 -8.82 -2.43 7.14
CA PRO A 139 -9.70 -1.68 6.26
C PRO A 139 -9.15 -1.83 4.86
N ARG A 140 -9.85 -2.64 4.06
CA ARG A 140 -9.33 -3.06 2.76
C ARG A 140 -8.97 -1.78 2.04
N SER A 141 -7.77 -1.70 1.47
CA SER A 141 -7.41 -0.62 0.56
C SER A 141 -8.28 -0.75 -0.69
N VAL A 142 -9.55 -0.38 -0.57
CA VAL A 142 -10.53 -0.46 -1.63
C VAL A 142 -10.25 0.73 -2.51
N ARG A 143 -9.84 0.45 -3.75
CA ARG A 143 -9.75 1.48 -4.78
C ARG A 143 -11.12 2.13 -4.93
N GLU A 144 -11.25 3.39 -4.57
CA GLU A 144 -12.43 4.20 -4.84
C GLU A 144 -12.38 4.65 -6.31
N ASP A 145 -12.98 3.86 -7.20
CA ASP A 145 -13.18 4.27 -8.60
C ASP A 145 -14.63 4.76 -8.78
N PRO A 146 -14.85 6.06 -9.07
CA PRO A 146 -16.19 6.61 -9.26
C PRO A 146 -16.92 6.03 -10.49
N ASN A 147 -16.21 5.35 -11.40
CA ASN A 147 -16.80 4.66 -12.56
C ASN A 147 -17.26 3.24 -12.22
N LEU A 148 -16.88 2.72 -11.06
CA LEU A 148 -17.34 1.44 -10.57
C LEU A 148 -18.51 1.62 -9.59
N PRO A 149 -19.37 0.60 -9.43
CA PRO A 149 -20.32 0.59 -8.33
C PRO A 149 -19.60 0.78 -6.99
N GLN A 150 -20.27 1.44 -6.05
CA GLN A 150 -19.77 1.59 -4.68
C GLN A 150 -19.37 0.21 -4.14
N TRP A 151 -18.22 0.16 -3.47
CA TRP A 151 -17.84 -1.06 -2.77
C TRP A 151 -18.75 -1.27 -1.57
N LEU A 152 -19.28 -2.48 -1.45
CA LEU A 152 -20.21 -2.85 -0.39
C LEU A 152 -19.60 -3.98 0.44
N ASP A 153 -19.42 -3.72 1.73
CA ASP A 153 -18.85 -4.64 2.72
C ASP A 153 -19.64 -5.96 2.80
N TYR A 154 -20.98 -5.89 2.87
CA TYR A 154 -21.80 -7.10 2.96
C TYR A 154 -21.62 -8.01 1.73
N VAL A 155 -21.31 -7.46 0.55
CA VAL A 155 -21.03 -8.25 -0.65
C VAL A 155 -19.65 -8.91 -0.52
N ALA A 156 -18.64 -8.20 -0.01
CA ALA A 156 -17.32 -8.78 0.26
C ALA A 156 -17.40 -9.93 1.28
N ARG A 157 -18.22 -9.78 2.32
CA ARG A 157 -18.50 -10.86 3.30
C ARG A 157 -19.24 -12.02 2.67
N ASP A 158 -20.29 -11.76 1.88
CA ASP A 158 -21.05 -12.81 1.18
C ASP A 158 -20.15 -13.62 0.23
N ILE A 159 -19.35 -12.95 -0.61
CA ILE A 159 -18.43 -13.64 -1.52
C ILE A 159 -17.38 -14.47 -0.76
N THR A 160 -16.83 -13.93 0.33
CA THR A 160 -15.87 -14.66 1.18
C THR A 160 -16.51 -15.89 1.80
N GLY A 161 -17.75 -15.76 2.29
CA GLY A 161 -18.50 -16.86 2.90
C GLY A 161 -18.71 -18.03 1.94
N TYR A 162 -19.32 -17.78 0.77
CA TYR A 162 -19.61 -18.90 -0.14
C TYR A 162 -18.37 -19.45 -0.85
N THR A 163 -17.32 -18.67 -1.12
CA THR A 163 -16.10 -19.20 -1.74
C THR A 163 -15.29 -20.05 -0.77
N ARG A 164 -15.36 -19.76 0.53
CA ARG A 164 -14.81 -20.62 1.58
C ARG A 164 -15.50 -21.97 1.61
N GLU A 165 -16.83 -22.01 1.49
CA GLU A 165 -17.56 -23.27 1.37
C GLU A 165 -17.14 -24.06 0.12
N TRP A 166 -16.88 -23.37 -0.99
CA TRP A 166 -16.37 -24.00 -2.22
C TRP A 166 -15.01 -24.66 -1.99
N LEU A 167 -14.06 -23.93 -1.39
CA LEU A 167 -12.73 -24.45 -1.07
C LEU A 167 -12.80 -25.63 -0.11
N ARG A 168 -13.56 -25.52 0.99
CA ARG A 168 -13.75 -26.62 1.95
C ARG A 168 -14.26 -27.88 1.25
N ALA A 169 -15.36 -27.76 0.52
CA ALA A 169 -15.96 -28.91 -0.17
C ALA A 169 -15.03 -29.49 -1.25
N TYR A 170 -14.28 -28.64 -1.95
CA TYR A 170 -13.27 -29.09 -2.91
C TYR A 170 -12.18 -29.91 -2.22
N PHE A 171 -11.62 -29.44 -1.09
CA PHE A 171 -10.60 -30.17 -0.34
C PHE A 171 -11.11 -31.47 0.27
N GLU A 172 -12.40 -31.57 0.58
CA GLU A 172 -13.04 -32.82 1.04
C GLU A 172 -13.36 -33.79 -0.11
N SER A 173 -13.40 -33.30 -1.35
CA SER A 173 -13.83 -34.05 -2.52
C SER A 173 -12.87 -35.17 -2.94
N ASN A 174 -13.41 -36.14 -3.69
CA ASN A 174 -12.59 -37.16 -4.33
C ASN A 174 -11.64 -36.58 -5.39
N VAL A 175 -11.99 -35.45 -6.00
CA VAL A 175 -11.15 -34.77 -7.00
C VAL A 175 -9.86 -34.30 -6.35
N TRP A 176 -9.94 -33.68 -5.17
CA TRP A 176 -8.76 -33.26 -4.42
C TRP A 176 -7.96 -34.45 -3.89
N LYS A 177 -8.64 -35.45 -3.31
CA LYS A 177 -7.99 -36.62 -2.69
C LYS A 177 -7.21 -37.49 -3.68
N HIS A 178 -7.60 -37.52 -4.96
CA HIS A 178 -6.98 -38.35 -6.00
C HIS A 178 -6.25 -37.52 -7.06
N ARG A 179 -5.91 -36.26 -6.77
CA ARG A 179 -5.16 -35.41 -7.70
C ARG A 179 -3.76 -35.98 -7.94
N GLU A 180 -3.30 -35.88 -9.19
CA GLU A 180 -1.96 -36.33 -9.59
C GLU A 180 -0.89 -35.25 -9.35
N ASN A 181 -1.29 -33.98 -9.29
CA ASN A 181 -0.39 -32.85 -9.08
C ASN A 181 -0.09 -32.63 -7.59
N LYS A 182 1.14 -32.21 -7.28
CA LYS A 182 1.59 -31.96 -5.90
C LYS A 182 1.32 -30.53 -5.43
N ILE A 183 0.27 -29.89 -5.96
CA ILE A 183 -0.10 -28.54 -5.58
C ILE A 183 -0.58 -28.57 -4.12
N SER A 184 -0.04 -27.65 -3.32
CA SER A 184 -0.36 -27.53 -1.89
C SER A 184 -1.78 -26.98 -1.71
N ARG A 185 -2.37 -27.28 -0.55
CA ARG A 185 -3.65 -26.70 -0.14
C ARG A 185 -3.54 -25.18 -0.07
N ASP A 186 -2.46 -24.71 0.56
CA ASP A 186 -2.16 -23.29 0.76
C ASP A 186 -2.10 -22.53 -0.57
N LEU A 187 -1.44 -23.04 -1.61
CA LEU A 187 -1.37 -22.36 -2.90
C LEU A 187 -2.76 -22.23 -3.57
N VAL A 188 -3.59 -23.28 -3.52
CA VAL A 188 -4.96 -23.22 -4.07
C VAL A 188 -5.79 -22.19 -3.33
N GLU A 189 -5.72 -22.22 -2.00
CA GLU A 189 -6.47 -21.33 -1.13
C GLU A 189 -6.05 -19.88 -1.38
N THR A 190 -4.76 -19.56 -1.25
CA THR A 190 -4.22 -18.22 -1.49
C THR A 190 -4.54 -17.72 -2.90
N ALA A 191 -4.25 -18.52 -3.94
CA ALA A 191 -4.47 -18.06 -5.30
C ALA A 191 -5.96 -17.81 -5.59
N PHE A 192 -6.86 -18.66 -5.08
CA PHE A 192 -8.29 -18.47 -5.29
C PHE A 192 -8.84 -17.30 -4.47
N THR A 193 -8.49 -17.17 -3.18
CA THR A 193 -8.97 -16.08 -2.34
C THR A 193 -8.47 -14.73 -2.83
N THR A 194 -7.20 -14.61 -3.24
CA THR A 194 -6.67 -13.39 -3.86
C THR A 194 -7.45 -13.01 -5.12
N LEU A 195 -7.80 -13.97 -5.98
CA LEU A 195 -8.61 -13.71 -7.16
C LEU A 195 -10.04 -13.23 -6.81
N VAL A 196 -10.63 -13.79 -5.76
CA VAL A 196 -11.95 -13.39 -5.22
C VAL A 196 -11.93 -11.98 -4.69
N GLU A 197 -10.96 -11.68 -3.83
CA GLU A 197 -10.83 -10.39 -3.18
C GLU A 197 -10.52 -9.30 -4.19
N LYS A 198 -9.43 -9.45 -4.96
CA LYS A 198 -9.01 -8.41 -5.91
C LYS A 198 -9.96 -8.29 -7.10
N GLY A 199 -10.64 -9.37 -7.48
CA GLY A 199 -11.73 -9.30 -8.46
C GLY A 199 -12.85 -8.35 -8.02
N TYR A 200 -13.15 -8.28 -6.72
CA TYR A 200 -14.17 -7.38 -6.20
C TYR A 200 -13.60 -5.99 -5.82
N ASP A 201 -12.45 -5.96 -5.16
CA ASP A 201 -11.83 -4.73 -4.66
C ASP A 201 -11.34 -3.83 -5.80
N VAL A 202 -10.95 -4.40 -6.95
CA VAL A 202 -10.48 -3.62 -8.12
C VAL A 202 -11.54 -3.50 -9.21
N TYR A 203 -12.37 -4.53 -9.43
CA TYR A 203 -13.29 -4.56 -10.59
C TYR A 203 -14.77 -4.63 -10.23
N ARG A 204 -15.12 -4.67 -8.93
CA ARG A 204 -16.48 -4.92 -8.42
C ARG A 204 -17.13 -6.15 -9.03
N LYS A 205 -16.34 -7.18 -9.34
CA LYS A 205 -16.82 -8.46 -9.86
C LYS A 205 -16.74 -9.53 -8.78
N THR A 206 -17.88 -10.15 -8.53
CA THR A 206 -17.96 -11.32 -7.67
C THR A 206 -17.51 -12.57 -8.45
N PRO A 207 -17.14 -13.67 -7.78
CA PRO A 207 -16.89 -14.96 -8.43
C PRO A 207 -18.00 -15.39 -9.39
N LYS A 208 -19.25 -15.12 -9.01
CA LYS A 208 -20.40 -15.40 -9.88
C LYS A 208 -20.50 -14.43 -11.07
N THR A 209 -19.72 -13.36 -11.18
CA THR A 209 -19.83 -12.32 -12.22
C THR A 209 -18.51 -11.85 -12.82
N TRP A 210 -17.38 -12.53 -12.57
CA TRP A 210 -16.10 -12.23 -13.19
C TRP A 210 -16.18 -12.12 -14.72
N THR A 211 -15.37 -11.23 -15.25
CA THR A 211 -15.14 -11.04 -16.68
C THR A 211 -13.72 -11.48 -17.01
N LYS A 212 -13.41 -11.62 -18.31
CA LYS A 212 -12.03 -11.84 -18.76
C LYS A 212 -11.11 -10.73 -18.24
N THR A 213 -11.53 -9.47 -18.35
CA THR A 213 -10.77 -8.31 -17.87
C THR A 213 -10.44 -8.39 -16.38
N ALA A 214 -11.41 -8.75 -15.53
CA ALA A 214 -11.16 -8.86 -14.09
C ALA A 214 -10.15 -9.99 -13.78
N ILE A 215 -10.32 -11.16 -14.40
CA ILE A 215 -9.41 -12.30 -14.18
C ILE A 215 -8.00 -11.98 -14.67
N THR A 216 -7.88 -11.50 -15.92
CA THR A 216 -6.58 -11.14 -16.50
C THR A 216 -5.91 -10.06 -15.68
N GLY A 217 -6.62 -8.97 -15.35
CA GLY A 217 -6.03 -7.86 -14.62
C GLY A 217 -5.58 -8.19 -13.20
N VAL A 218 -6.27 -9.11 -12.50
CA VAL A 218 -5.77 -9.59 -11.19
C VAL A 218 -4.52 -10.46 -11.36
N LEU A 219 -4.52 -11.39 -12.30
CA LEU A 219 -3.40 -12.30 -12.53
C LEU A 219 -2.16 -11.59 -13.07
N THR A 220 -2.31 -10.62 -13.97
CA THR A 220 -1.17 -9.89 -14.56
C THR A 220 -0.82 -8.62 -13.78
N GLY A 221 -1.68 -8.18 -12.87
CA GLY A 221 -1.45 -7.04 -11.98
C GLY A 221 -1.04 -7.51 -10.60
N TYR A 222 -2.00 -7.71 -9.70
CA TYR A 222 -1.74 -7.97 -8.28
C TYR A 222 -0.86 -9.20 -8.00
N PHE A 223 -1.05 -10.30 -8.74
CA PHE A 223 -0.18 -11.48 -8.59
C PHE A 223 1.26 -11.18 -8.99
N VAL A 224 1.48 -10.33 -9.99
CA VAL A 224 2.81 -9.93 -10.42
C VAL A 224 3.41 -8.94 -9.42
N SER A 225 2.66 -7.91 -9.03
CA SER A 225 3.19 -6.81 -8.22
C SER A 225 3.30 -7.13 -6.73
N ASN A 226 2.42 -7.94 -6.15
CA ASN A 226 2.29 -8.06 -4.69
C ASN A 226 2.49 -9.47 -4.14
N MET A 227 2.38 -10.51 -4.96
CA MET A 227 2.53 -11.87 -4.47
C MET A 227 3.97 -12.37 -4.54
N THR A 228 4.50 -12.79 -3.39
CA THR A 228 5.81 -13.43 -3.30
C THR A 228 5.67 -14.93 -3.57
N LEU A 229 5.60 -15.30 -4.84
CA LEU A 229 5.59 -16.70 -5.29
C LEU A 229 6.93 -17.06 -5.94
N THR A 230 7.36 -18.31 -5.77
CA THR A 230 8.47 -18.85 -6.55
C THR A 230 8.08 -18.97 -8.03
N PRO A 231 9.05 -19.02 -8.95
CA PRO A 231 8.76 -19.25 -10.37
C PRO A 231 7.94 -20.52 -10.64
N GLU A 232 8.14 -21.55 -9.81
CA GLU A 232 7.35 -22.78 -9.89
C GLU A 232 5.91 -22.60 -9.39
N GLU A 233 5.70 -21.84 -8.32
CA GLU A 233 4.36 -21.54 -7.83
C GLU A 233 3.58 -20.67 -8.82
N TYR A 234 4.21 -19.69 -9.49
CA TYR A 234 3.57 -18.94 -10.57
C TYR A 234 3.06 -19.86 -11.69
N ARG A 235 3.85 -20.87 -12.10
CA ARG A 235 3.42 -21.89 -13.07
C ARG A 235 2.26 -22.75 -12.56
N GLN A 236 2.09 -22.85 -11.24
CA GLN A 236 1.07 -23.67 -10.60
C GLN A 236 -0.22 -22.90 -10.28
N VAL A 237 -0.25 -21.56 -10.31
CA VAL A 237 -1.46 -20.75 -10.03
C VAL A 237 -2.65 -21.18 -10.89
N ALA A 238 -2.49 -21.24 -12.21
CA ALA A 238 -3.59 -21.64 -13.11
C ALA A 238 -4.02 -23.11 -12.93
N PRO A 239 -3.07 -24.09 -12.85
CA PRO A 239 -3.37 -25.47 -12.47
C PRO A 239 -4.00 -25.63 -11.08
N ALA A 240 -3.77 -24.72 -10.15
CA ALA A 240 -4.33 -24.75 -8.80
C ALA A 240 -5.82 -24.35 -8.81
N ILE A 241 -6.16 -23.29 -9.55
CA ILE A 241 -7.53 -22.74 -9.58
C ILE A 241 -8.45 -23.51 -10.54
N THR A 242 -7.92 -24.05 -11.64
CA THR A 242 -8.72 -24.66 -12.70
C THR A 242 -9.58 -25.86 -12.23
N PRO A 243 -9.04 -26.86 -11.51
CA PRO A 243 -9.83 -28.00 -11.05
C PRO A 243 -10.87 -27.62 -9.98
N LEU A 244 -10.57 -26.62 -9.14
CA LEU A 244 -11.54 -26.06 -8.20
C LEU A 244 -12.74 -25.47 -8.95
N LEU A 245 -12.51 -24.67 -9.99
CA LEU A 245 -13.60 -24.10 -10.80
C LEU A 245 -14.42 -25.17 -11.53
N ALA A 246 -13.78 -26.22 -12.03
CA ALA A 246 -14.48 -27.35 -12.61
C ALA A 246 -15.40 -28.03 -11.57
N PHE A 247 -14.86 -28.34 -10.38
CA PHE A 247 -15.63 -28.90 -9.28
C PHE A 247 -16.81 -28.02 -8.87
N VAL A 248 -16.61 -26.70 -8.71
CA VAL A 248 -17.69 -25.75 -8.37
C VAL A 248 -18.75 -25.69 -9.47
N GLY A 249 -18.36 -25.83 -10.73
CA GLY A 249 -19.25 -25.98 -11.88
C GLY A 249 -20.10 -27.25 -11.80
N ASP A 250 -19.47 -28.40 -11.52
CA ASP A 250 -20.13 -29.70 -11.41
C ASP A 250 -21.11 -29.77 -10.22
N GLN A 251 -20.80 -29.07 -9.12
CA GLN A 251 -21.72 -28.91 -7.98
C GLN A 251 -22.91 -27.98 -8.28
N GLY A 252 -22.91 -27.27 -9.41
CA GLY A 252 -23.94 -26.31 -9.79
C GLY A 252 -23.91 -24.99 -9.03
N TRP A 253 -22.88 -24.74 -8.22
CA TRP A 253 -22.71 -23.49 -7.47
C TRP A 253 -22.26 -22.32 -8.35
N LEU A 254 -21.57 -22.65 -9.44
CA LEU A 254 -21.27 -21.76 -10.55
C LEU A 254 -21.84 -22.38 -11.83
N ASN A 255 -22.38 -21.55 -12.73
CA ASN A 255 -22.83 -22.04 -14.02
C ASN A 255 -21.66 -22.71 -14.77
N GLU A 256 -21.84 -23.94 -15.24
CA GLU A 256 -20.79 -24.77 -15.86
C GLU A 256 -20.09 -24.06 -17.03
N LYS A 257 -20.86 -23.41 -17.92
CA LYS A 257 -20.29 -22.64 -19.04
C LYS A 257 -19.46 -21.46 -18.55
N ARG A 258 -19.86 -20.81 -17.45
CA ARG A 258 -19.09 -19.73 -16.82
C ARG A 258 -17.81 -20.27 -16.16
N ALA A 259 -17.88 -21.38 -15.44
CA ALA A 259 -16.72 -22.07 -14.90
C ALA A 259 -15.71 -22.42 -16.00
N SER A 260 -16.18 -23.00 -17.11
CA SER A 260 -15.34 -23.32 -18.28
C SER A 260 -14.71 -22.06 -18.90
N ASN A 261 -15.48 -20.97 -19.05
CA ASN A 261 -14.93 -19.71 -19.55
C ASN A 261 -13.85 -19.14 -18.65
N TYR A 262 -14.03 -19.20 -17.32
CA TYR A 262 -13.02 -18.73 -16.37
C TYR A 262 -11.74 -19.54 -16.45
N GLN A 263 -11.84 -20.87 -16.51
CA GLN A 263 -10.68 -21.74 -16.72
C GLN A 263 -9.90 -21.33 -17.99
N ARG A 264 -10.61 -21.05 -19.09
CA ARG A 264 -9.97 -20.54 -20.31
C ARG A 264 -9.27 -19.20 -20.08
N TYR A 265 -9.94 -18.23 -19.44
CA TYR A 265 -9.34 -16.90 -19.19
C TYR A 265 -8.13 -16.95 -18.25
N ILE A 266 -8.17 -17.81 -17.23
CA ILE A 266 -7.05 -18.03 -16.31
C ILE A 266 -5.86 -18.64 -17.06
N ASN A 267 -6.09 -19.68 -17.85
CA ASN A 267 -5.03 -20.32 -18.63
C ASN A 267 -4.42 -19.37 -19.68
N GLU A 268 -5.24 -18.53 -20.32
CA GLU A 268 -4.75 -17.51 -21.26
C GLU A 268 -3.93 -16.41 -20.56
N ALA A 269 -4.32 -16.00 -19.35
CA ALA A 269 -3.61 -14.97 -18.58
C ALA A 269 -2.34 -15.50 -17.91
N ALA A 270 -2.26 -16.80 -17.64
CA ALA A 270 -1.17 -17.42 -16.90
C ALA A 270 0.20 -17.22 -17.57
N SER A 271 0.28 -17.36 -18.90
CA SER A 271 1.55 -17.14 -19.61
C SER A 271 2.05 -15.70 -19.47
N VAL A 272 1.14 -14.73 -19.56
CA VAL A 272 1.46 -13.30 -19.43
C VAL A 272 1.86 -12.97 -17.98
N MET A 273 1.16 -13.55 -17.00
CA MET A 273 1.53 -13.40 -15.58
C MET A 273 2.93 -13.94 -15.31
N ILE A 274 3.30 -15.10 -15.87
CA ILE A 274 4.63 -15.69 -15.67
C ILE A 274 5.70 -14.79 -16.29
N GLU A 275 5.49 -14.33 -17.52
CA GLU A 275 6.42 -13.43 -18.23
C GLU A 275 6.61 -12.12 -17.46
N LEU A 276 5.53 -11.47 -17.01
CA LEU A 276 5.62 -10.23 -16.24
C LEU A 276 6.24 -10.44 -14.84
N ALA A 277 6.07 -11.61 -14.24
CA ALA A 277 6.63 -11.91 -12.91
C ALA A 277 8.15 -12.17 -12.92
N GLU A 278 8.74 -12.41 -14.10
CA GLU A 278 10.19 -12.54 -14.26
C GLU A 278 10.89 -11.17 -14.31
N ASP A 279 10.15 -10.10 -14.56
CA ASP A 279 10.64 -8.73 -14.62
C ASP A 279 10.47 -8.01 -13.27
N PRO A 280 11.58 -7.66 -12.58
CA PRO A 280 11.54 -6.95 -11.29
C PRO A 280 10.78 -5.63 -11.34
N LEU A 281 10.71 -4.96 -12.49
CA LEU A 281 10.02 -3.66 -12.65
C LEU A 281 8.50 -3.77 -12.46
N ASN A 282 7.94 -4.97 -12.64
CA ASN A 282 6.52 -5.21 -12.38
C ASN A 282 6.23 -5.55 -10.91
N SER A 283 7.25 -5.62 -10.06
CA SER A 283 7.11 -5.89 -8.62
C SER A 283 6.91 -4.60 -7.82
N SER A 284 6.03 -4.64 -6.83
CA SER A 284 5.88 -3.52 -5.89
C SER A 284 7.09 -3.43 -4.96
N PRO A 285 7.39 -2.24 -4.40
CA PRO A 285 8.48 -2.04 -3.44
C PRO A 285 8.44 -3.03 -2.27
N ALA A 286 7.24 -3.31 -1.73
CA ALA A 286 7.05 -4.26 -0.63
C ALA A 286 7.39 -5.70 -1.03
N LYS A 287 7.00 -6.13 -2.24
CA LYS A 287 7.34 -7.46 -2.76
C LYS A 287 8.85 -7.59 -2.95
N MET A 288 9.49 -6.57 -3.51
CA MET A 288 10.94 -6.55 -3.73
C MET A 288 11.71 -6.64 -2.43
N LEU A 289 11.31 -5.87 -1.41
CA LEU A 289 11.91 -5.96 -0.08
C LEU A 289 11.76 -7.37 0.50
N GLY A 290 10.56 -7.97 0.36
CA GLY A 290 10.30 -9.35 0.78
C GLY A 290 11.17 -10.39 0.06
N GLN A 291 11.35 -10.24 -1.27
CA GLN A 291 12.24 -11.10 -2.05
C GLN A 291 13.70 -10.92 -1.65
N ALA A 292 14.17 -9.68 -1.49
CA ALA A 292 15.53 -9.38 -1.09
C ALA A 292 15.86 -9.96 0.30
N LEU A 293 14.93 -9.89 1.26
CA LEU A 293 15.07 -10.55 2.55
C LEU A 293 15.27 -12.07 2.40
N LEU A 294 14.46 -12.72 1.56
CA LEU A 294 14.56 -14.17 1.31
C LEU A 294 15.86 -14.56 0.60
N GLU A 295 16.25 -13.81 -0.42
CA GLU A 295 17.47 -14.06 -1.21
C GLU A 295 18.74 -13.88 -0.39
N ASN A 296 18.75 -12.93 0.54
CA ASN A 296 19.84 -12.72 1.49
C ASN A 296 19.78 -13.71 2.68
N GLY A 297 18.82 -14.64 2.68
CA GLY A 297 18.67 -15.63 3.73
C GLY A 297 18.36 -15.02 5.10
N VAL A 298 17.75 -13.84 5.12
CA VAL A 298 17.29 -13.19 6.35
C VAL A 298 16.16 -14.02 6.93
N ASP A 299 16.29 -14.39 8.19
CA ASP A 299 15.21 -15.08 8.90
C ASP A 299 14.10 -14.06 9.17
N LEU A 300 12.99 -14.17 8.44
CA LEU A 300 11.84 -13.27 8.57
C LEU A 300 11.22 -13.28 9.97
N ASN A 301 11.58 -14.26 10.81
CA ASN A 301 11.13 -14.34 12.21
C ASN A 301 12.13 -13.72 13.20
N ASP A 302 13.31 -13.30 12.74
CA ASP A 302 14.30 -12.60 13.56
C ASP A 302 14.14 -11.10 13.28
N SER A 303 13.34 -10.43 14.11
CA SER A 303 13.02 -9.01 13.95
C SER A 303 14.27 -8.12 13.93
N ASP A 304 15.30 -8.47 14.70
CA ASP A 304 16.59 -7.77 14.67
C ASP A 304 17.33 -7.97 13.34
N ALA A 305 17.27 -9.17 12.75
CA ALA A 305 17.87 -9.45 11.45
C ALA A 305 17.13 -8.73 10.32
N VAL A 306 15.79 -8.72 10.36
CA VAL A 306 14.94 -7.99 9.42
C VAL A 306 15.21 -6.50 9.52
N GLN A 307 15.21 -5.93 10.73
CA GLN A 307 15.47 -4.51 10.96
C GLN A 307 16.87 -4.10 10.46
N LYS A 308 17.91 -4.89 10.75
CA LYS A 308 19.26 -4.63 10.23
C LYS A 308 19.33 -4.66 8.71
N PHE A 309 18.61 -5.58 8.08
CA PHE A 309 18.56 -5.65 6.62
C PHE A 309 17.84 -4.42 6.04
N ILE A 310 16.72 -4.00 6.63
CA ILE A 310 16.00 -2.79 6.23
C ILE A 310 16.89 -1.55 6.38
N GLU A 311 17.62 -1.43 7.50
CA GLU A 311 18.60 -0.36 7.70
C GLU A 311 19.69 -0.36 6.63
N GLN A 312 20.23 -1.53 6.29
CA GLN A 312 21.22 -1.68 5.22
C GLN A 312 20.68 -1.25 3.86
N VAL A 313 19.44 -1.64 3.52
CA VAL A 313 18.76 -1.22 2.28
C VAL A 313 18.57 0.30 2.26
N ASN A 314 18.13 0.88 3.37
CA ASN A 314 17.96 2.33 3.51
C ASN A 314 19.28 3.09 3.39
N GLU A 315 20.37 2.59 3.98
CA GLU A 315 21.72 3.16 3.86
C GLU A 315 22.24 3.11 2.40
N ASN A 316 21.80 2.13 1.61
CA ASN A 316 22.16 1.95 0.22
C ASN A 316 21.26 2.70 -0.78
N GLY A 317 20.35 3.55 -0.31
CA GLY A 317 19.46 4.34 -1.17
C GLY A 317 17.99 3.90 -1.13
N GLY A 318 17.60 3.09 -0.14
CA GLY A 318 16.22 2.64 0.03
C GLY A 318 15.87 1.46 -0.86
N VAL A 319 14.57 1.20 -1.04
CA VAL A 319 14.08 0.08 -1.87
C VAL A 319 14.55 0.19 -3.32
N ASP A 320 14.85 1.41 -3.79
CA ASP A 320 15.43 1.67 -5.12
C ASP A 320 16.80 1.00 -5.31
N SER A 321 17.52 0.68 -4.23
CA SER A 321 18.80 -0.05 -4.29
C SER A 321 18.65 -1.56 -4.57
N LEU A 322 17.41 -2.08 -4.51
CA LEU A 322 17.10 -3.49 -4.77
C LEU A 322 16.86 -3.78 -6.25
N TYR A 323 16.82 -2.76 -7.11
CA TYR A 323 16.84 -2.93 -8.56
C TYR A 323 18.29 -3.17 -9.01
N GLY A 324 18.51 -4.11 -9.93
CA GLY A 324 19.84 -4.37 -10.48
C GLY A 324 20.42 -3.13 -11.16
N ASP A 325 21.76 -3.00 -11.18
CA ASP A 325 22.45 -1.89 -11.85
C ASP A 325 22.10 -1.79 -13.37
N ASP A 326 21.69 -2.92 -13.98
CA ASP A 326 21.16 -3.06 -15.35
C ASP A 326 19.61 -3.09 -15.40
N ASP A 327 18.93 -3.26 -14.26
CA ASP A 327 17.46 -3.24 -14.12
C ASP A 327 16.99 -1.88 -13.59
N GLN A 328 17.71 -0.81 -13.94
CA GLN A 328 17.29 0.55 -13.62
C GLN A 328 15.87 0.75 -14.15
N LEU A 329 14.97 1.15 -13.25
CA LEU A 329 13.60 1.55 -13.56
C LEU A 329 13.62 2.50 -14.76
N PHE A 330 13.24 1.97 -15.92
CA PHE A 330 12.96 2.68 -17.16
C PHE A 330 14.17 3.33 -17.85
N ASP A 331 15.12 2.52 -18.30
CA ASP A 331 16.02 2.89 -19.40
C ASP A 331 15.68 2.07 -20.65
N ASP A 332 14.88 2.65 -21.58
CA ASP A 332 15.04 2.52 -23.05
C ASP A 332 13.81 2.84 -23.93
N GLU A 333 12.62 3.25 -23.41
CA GLU A 333 11.48 3.57 -24.31
C GLU A 333 11.09 5.05 -24.49
N ASP A 334 11.43 6.00 -23.60
CA ASP A 334 10.80 7.35 -23.66
C ASP A 334 11.74 8.55 -23.86
N GLY A 335 13.04 8.34 -24.10
CA GLY A 335 13.96 9.44 -24.42
C GLY A 335 14.17 10.43 -23.25
N ILE A 336 13.97 9.98 -22.02
CA ILE A 336 14.31 10.67 -20.77
C ILE A 336 15.80 10.39 -20.49
N PRO A 337 16.66 11.41 -20.26
CA PRO A 337 18.09 11.20 -20.04
C PRO A 337 18.42 10.52 -18.70
N ASP A 338 19.44 9.64 -18.68
CA ASP A 338 19.95 8.91 -17.51
C ASP A 338 20.36 9.87 -16.37
N ASP A 339 20.85 11.06 -16.72
CA ASP A 339 21.07 12.16 -15.78
C ASP A 339 19.83 13.06 -15.74
N LEU A 340 18.95 12.80 -14.78
CA LEU A 340 17.72 13.57 -14.57
C LEU A 340 17.96 15.08 -14.45
N VAL A 341 19.17 15.53 -14.07
CA VAL A 341 19.51 16.97 -14.05
C VAL A 341 19.43 17.58 -15.46
N GLN A 342 19.69 16.80 -16.52
CA GLN A 342 19.57 17.24 -17.91
C GLN A 342 18.13 17.56 -18.31
N LEU A 343 17.12 17.01 -17.62
CA LEU A 343 15.71 17.39 -17.82
C LEU A 343 15.46 18.88 -17.56
N LEU A 344 16.27 19.51 -16.70
CA LEU A 344 16.12 20.92 -16.36
C LEU A 344 16.37 21.83 -17.58
N ASP A 345 17.21 21.39 -18.50
CA ASP A 345 17.61 22.10 -19.71
C ASP A 345 16.74 21.75 -20.94
N ASN A 346 15.90 20.70 -20.85
CA ASN A 346 15.03 20.26 -21.94
C ASN A 346 13.55 20.19 -21.51
N PRO A 347 12.76 21.25 -21.76
CA PRO A 347 11.37 21.32 -21.36
C PRO A 347 10.49 20.20 -21.93
N GLU A 348 10.74 19.74 -23.16
CA GLU A 348 9.94 18.66 -23.77
C GLU A 348 10.18 17.33 -23.05
N GLN A 349 11.44 16.99 -22.75
CA GLN A 349 11.77 15.79 -21.97
C GLN A 349 11.24 15.88 -20.53
N LEU A 350 11.28 17.05 -19.91
CA LEU A 350 10.70 17.22 -18.58
C LEU A 350 9.18 16.98 -18.59
N THR A 351 8.48 17.45 -19.63
CA THR A 351 7.04 17.20 -19.77
C THR A 351 6.73 15.71 -19.96
N GLU A 352 7.56 14.95 -20.68
CA GLU A 352 7.40 13.50 -20.80
C GLU A 352 7.72 12.79 -19.47
N ALA A 353 8.82 13.17 -18.81
CA ALA A 353 9.16 12.67 -17.47
C ALA A 353 8.06 12.97 -16.44
N ALA A 354 7.40 14.13 -16.53
CA ALA A 354 6.28 14.48 -15.67
C ALA A 354 5.05 13.57 -15.84
N LYS A 355 4.90 12.83 -16.94
CA LYS A 355 3.84 11.82 -17.05
C LYS A 355 4.21 10.52 -16.33
N VAL A 356 5.50 10.20 -16.32
CA VAL A 356 6.05 8.98 -15.70
C VAL A 356 6.12 9.14 -14.18
N TYR A 357 6.61 10.29 -13.71
CA TYR A 357 6.77 10.61 -12.29
C TYR A 357 5.56 11.34 -11.69
N ASP A 358 4.40 11.27 -12.37
CA ASP A 358 3.15 11.79 -11.83
C ASP A 358 2.78 10.97 -10.58
N PRO A 359 2.66 11.58 -9.37
CA PRO A 359 2.24 10.87 -8.18
C PRO A 359 0.73 10.54 -8.20
N ASP A 360 -0.06 11.13 -9.10
CA ASP A 360 -1.49 10.86 -9.30
C ASP A 360 -1.82 10.66 -10.80
N PRO A 361 -1.28 9.60 -11.43
CA PRO A 361 -1.47 9.36 -12.87
C PRO A 361 -2.91 9.01 -13.23
N GLU A 362 -3.68 8.53 -12.24
CA GLU A 362 -5.11 8.19 -12.36
C GLU A 362 -6.01 9.43 -12.30
N ARG A 363 -5.45 10.59 -11.92
CA ARG A 363 -6.10 11.91 -11.86
C ARG A 363 -7.20 12.03 -10.80
N ASP A 364 -6.94 11.46 -9.63
CA ASP A 364 -7.84 11.54 -8.48
C ASP A 364 -8.08 12.99 -8.03
N TYR A 365 -7.12 13.91 -8.24
CA TYR A 365 -7.28 15.37 -8.04
C TYR A 365 -8.49 15.99 -8.78
N LEU A 366 -9.03 15.33 -9.82
CA LEU A 366 -10.23 15.78 -10.52
C LEU A 366 -11.53 15.46 -9.78
N ASN A 367 -11.47 14.56 -8.80
CA ASN A 367 -12.59 14.10 -7.99
C ASN A 367 -12.62 14.74 -6.60
N ASP A 368 -11.53 15.41 -6.19
CA ASP A 368 -11.42 16.10 -4.91
C ASP A 368 -12.47 17.19 -4.71
N ALA A 369 -12.66 17.58 -3.44
CA ALA A 369 -13.57 18.66 -3.07
C ALA A 369 -13.17 19.99 -3.73
N HIS A 370 -13.82 20.32 -4.84
CA HIS A 370 -13.58 21.54 -5.61
C HIS A 370 -14.84 22.40 -5.75
N ARG A 371 -14.67 23.68 -6.11
CA ARG A 371 -15.83 24.54 -6.42
C ARG A 371 -16.63 23.97 -7.59
N PRO A 372 -17.96 24.13 -7.62
CA PRO A 372 -18.77 23.62 -8.72
C PRO A 372 -18.42 24.32 -10.05
N ALA A 373 -18.67 23.65 -11.17
CA ALA A 373 -18.44 24.20 -12.51
C ALA A 373 -19.17 25.54 -12.75
N SER A 374 -20.33 25.75 -12.10
CA SER A 374 -21.09 27.00 -12.13
C SER A 374 -20.34 28.19 -11.52
N SER A 375 -19.37 27.94 -10.65
CA SER A 375 -18.50 28.95 -10.04
C SER A 375 -17.23 29.23 -10.84
N GLY A 376 -17.03 28.54 -11.97
CA GLY A 376 -15.89 28.76 -12.88
C GLY A 376 -14.82 27.67 -12.88
N TRP A 377 -15.00 26.59 -12.12
CA TRP A 377 -14.09 25.44 -12.16
C TRP A 377 -14.09 24.77 -13.55
N ARG A 378 -12.91 24.40 -14.05
CA ARG A 378 -12.73 23.78 -15.37
C ARG A 378 -11.78 22.59 -15.27
N LYS A 379 -12.26 21.40 -15.65
CA LYS A 379 -11.46 20.16 -15.72
C LYS A 379 -10.16 20.35 -16.50
N SER A 380 -10.21 20.98 -17.67
CA SER A 380 -9.00 21.22 -18.48
C SER A 380 -7.94 22.04 -17.74
N ARG A 381 -8.37 23.01 -16.92
CA ARG A 381 -7.46 23.87 -16.17
C ARG A 381 -6.94 23.20 -14.90
N ALA A 382 -7.70 22.27 -14.32
CA ALA A 382 -7.19 21.38 -13.27
C ALA A 382 -6.06 20.50 -13.84
N VAL A 383 -6.28 19.85 -14.99
CA VAL A 383 -5.24 19.04 -15.65
C VAL A 383 -3.97 19.85 -15.97
N GLU A 384 -4.13 21.06 -16.51
CA GLU A 384 -2.98 21.95 -16.77
C GLU A 384 -2.27 22.40 -15.48
N THR A 385 -3.01 22.63 -14.40
CA THR A 385 -2.42 22.99 -13.09
C THR A 385 -1.63 21.82 -12.52
N HIS A 386 -2.21 20.63 -12.55
CA HIS A 386 -1.61 19.42 -12.05
C HIS A 386 -0.31 19.09 -12.80
N GLN A 387 -0.34 19.10 -14.14
CA GLN A 387 0.85 18.85 -14.95
C GLN A 387 1.99 19.83 -14.61
N LEU A 388 1.67 21.13 -14.46
CA LEU A 388 2.65 22.12 -14.00
C LEU A 388 3.14 21.84 -12.58
N ALA A 389 2.30 21.27 -11.71
CA ALA A 389 2.68 20.89 -10.36
C ALA A 389 3.67 19.72 -10.35
N VAL A 390 3.44 18.69 -11.16
CA VAL A 390 4.39 17.57 -11.33
C VAL A 390 5.73 18.08 -11.86
N GLU A 391 5.74 18.88 -12.92
CA GLU A 391 6.97 19.48 -13.46
C GLU A 391 7.68 20.35 -12.40
N THR A 392 6.92 21.07 -11.57
CA THR A 392 7.46 21.87 -10.47
C THR A 392 8.08 20.99 -9.38
N GLY A 393 7.43 19.88 -9.03
CA GLY A 393 7.93 18.90 -8.08
C GLY A 393 9.25 18.28 -8.53
N ILE A 394 9.33 17.84 -9.79
CA ILE A 394 10.56 17.27 -10.37
C ILE A 394 11.69 18.31 -10.32
N ARG A 395 11.44 19.54 -10.77
CA ARG A 395 12.44 20.62 -10.71
C ARG A 395 12.88 20.90 -9.28
N LEU A 396 11.94 20.91 -8.33
CA LEU A 396 12.22 21.16 -6.93
C LEU A 396 13.09 20.05 -6.33
N TRP A 397 12.81 18.78 -6.65
CA TRP A 397 13.60 17.63 -6.22
C TRP A 397 15.02 17.67 -6.77
N LEU A 398 15.17 17.83 -8.09
CA LEU A 398 16.48 17.87 -8.76
C LEU A 398 17.33 19.07 -8.31
N GLN A 399 16.68 20.17 -7.94
CA GLN A 399 17.34 21.38 -7.42
C GLN A 399 17.18 21.53 -5.90
N ARG A 400 16.91 20.46 -5.15
CA ARG A 400 16.55 20.53 -3.71
C ARG A 400 17.54 21.29 -2.84
N ALA A 401 18.83 21.18 -3.16
CA ALA A 401 19.89 21.92 -2.47
C ALA A 401 19.79 23.44 -2.67
N GLN A 402 19.38 23.89 -3.87
CA GLN A 402 19.21 25.31 -4.19
C GLN A 402 18.04 25.95 -3.43
N TYR A 403 16.99 25.17 -3.17
CA TYR A 403 15.76 25.64 -2.50
C TYR A 403 15.69 25.27 -1.02
N ALA A 404 16.79 24.78 -0.45
CA ALA A 404 16.91 24.39 0.97
C ALA A 404 15.86 23.35 1.42
N ILE A 405 15.44 22.46 0.52
CA ILE A 405 14.58 21.33 0.88
C ILE A 405 15.42 20.33 1.70
N PRO A 406 14.98 19.95 2.92
CA PRO A 406 15.71 19.01 3.77
C PRO A 406 15.92 17.66 3.08
N LYS A 407 17.07 17.02 3.35
CA LYS A 407 17.36 15.67 2.83
C LYS A 407 16.43 14.58 3.39
N THR A 408 15.71 14.87 4.46
CA THR A 408 14.73 13.98 5.10
C THR A 408 13.38 13.94 4.36
N PHE A 409 13.17 14.80 3.36
CA PHE A 409 12.04 14.63 2.45
C PHE A 409 12.39 13.54 1.44
N GLU A 410 11.57 12.50 1.41
CA GLU A 410 11.61 11.49 0.36
C GLU A 410 11.03 12.08 -0.94
N THR A 411 11.44 11.52 -2.09
CA THR A 411 11.02 12.00 -3.41
C THR A 411 9.50 12.00 -3.53
N THR A 412 8.87 10.87 -3.18
CA THR A 412 7.43 10.65 -3.29
C THR A 412 6.65 11.65 -2.42
N ASP A 413 7.06 11.85 -1.17
CA ASP A 413 6.42 12.79 -0.24
C ASP A 413 6.51 14.23 -0.75
N LEU A 414 7.68 14.62 -1.28
CA LEU A 414 7.84 15.95 -1.87
C LEU A 414 6.96 16.13 -3.10
N MET A 415 6.91 15.13 -3.98
CA MET A 415 6.09 15.17 -5.19
C MET A 415 4.60 15.32 -4.84
N PHE A 416 4.08 14.48 -3.94
CA PHE A 416 2.70 14.58 -3.45
C PHE A 416 2.41 15.91 -2.78
N ALA A 417 3.31 16.41 -1.91
CA ALA A 417 3.10 17.69 -1.24
C ALA A 417 3.01 18.87 -2.23
N VAL A 418 3.77 18.83 -3.33
CA VAL A 418 3.72 19.86 -4.37
C VAL A 418 2.45 19.77 -5.21
N THR A 419 2.08 18.57 -5.68
CA THR A 419 0.88 18.36 -6.50
C THR A 419 -0.39 18.67 -5.72
N ASP A 420 -0.55 18.07 -4.54
CA ASP A 420 -1.70 18.30 -3.66
C ASP A 420 -1.90 19.79 -3.35
N PHE A 421 -0.82 20.49 -2.98
CA PHE A 421 -0.91 21.92 -2.68
C PHE A 421 -1.43 22.73 -3.87
N MET A 422 -0.89 22.50 -5.08
CA MET A 422 -1.25 23.27 -6.27
C MET A 422 -2.67 22.94 -6.74
N ASP A 423 -3.07 21.68 -6.66
CA ASP A 423 -4.41 21.22 -7.02
C ASP A 423 -5.47 21.71 -6.06
N VAL A 424 -5.25 21.57 -4.74
CA VAL A 424 -6.15 22.10 -3.70
C VAL A 424 -6.32 23.61 -3.85
N LEU A 425 -5.24 24.33 -4.15
CA LEU A 425 -5.29 25.78 -4.34
C LEU A 425 -6.15 26.14 -5.56
N TYR A 426 -6.01 25.43 -6.69
CA TYR A 426 -6.89 25.64 -7.84
C TYR A 426 -8.34 25.22 -7.55
N ALA A 427 -8.56 24.04 -6.97
CA ALA A 427 -9.87 23.51 -6.63
C ALA A 427 -10.69 24.47 -5.75
N ARG A 428 -10.03 25.10 -4.76
CA ARG A 428 -10.68 26.01 -3.80
C ARG A 428 -10.76 27.46 -4.27
N ASN A 429 -9.76 27.97 -4.99
CA ASN A 429 -9.64 29.40 -5.29
C ASN A 429 -9.79 29.74 -6.78
N LEU A 430 -9.82 28.73 -7.66
CA LEU A 430 -9.91 28.88 -9.11
C LEU A 430 -8.81 29.76 -9.71
N VAL A 431 -7.63 29.77 -9.07
CA VAL A 431 -6.44 30.49 -9.51
C VAL A 431 -5.33 29.49 -9.84
N THR A 432 -4.72 29.65 -11.00
CA THR A 432 -3.52 28.89 -11.37
C THR A 432 -2.26 29.59 -10.90
N PRO A 433 -1.08 28.95 -10.95
CA PRO A 433 0.18 29.53 -10.45
C PRO A 433 0.48 30.96 -10.91
N SER A 434 0.33 31.26 -12.21
CA SER A 434 0.52 32.61 -12.75
C SER A 434 -0.50 33.65 -12.26
N GLN A 435 -1.61 33.20 -11.68
CA GLN A 435 -2.72 34.00 -11.17
C GLN A 435 -2.77 34.03 -9.64
N TRP A 436 -1.84 33.38 -8.96
CA TRP A 436 -1.80 33.36 -7.49
C TRP A 436 -1.75 34.78 -6.92
N THR A 437 -2.53 34.97 -5.86
CA THR A 437 -2.67 36.25 -5.17
C THR A 437 -2.27 36.12 -3.71
N VAL A 438 -1.88 37.25 -3.10
CA VAL A 438 -1.62 37.33 -1.66
C VAL A 438 -2.81 36.85 -0.84
N ALA A 439 -4.04 37.12 -1.28
CA ALA A 439 -5.24 36.70 -0.56
C ALA A 439 -5.41 35.18 -0.55
N ALA A 440 -5.26 34.53 -1.71
CA ALA A 440 -5.38 33.08 -1.84
C ALA A 440 -4.29 32.34 -1.05
N LEU A 441 -3.03 32.80 -1.12
CA LEU A 441 -1.93 32.17 -0.39
C LEU A 441 -2.04 32.39 1.12
N LYS A 442 -2.53 33.56 1.55
CA LYS A 442 -2.80 33.81 2.96
C LYS A 442 -3.91 32.92 3.51
N GLU A 443 -4.98 32.73 2.75
CA GLU A 443 -6.09 31.86 3.14
C GLU A 443 -5.63 30.41 3.33
N ILE A 444 -4.89 29.85 2.36
CA ILE A 444 -4.40 28.47 2.46
C ILE A 444 -3.34 28.32 3.56
N GLY A 445 -2.43 29.29 3.72
CA GLY A 445 -1.44 29.28 4.81
C GLY A 445 -2.10 29.29 6.20
N GLN A 446 -3.14 30.11 6.39
CA GLN A 446 -3.93 30.12 7.63
C GLN A 446 -4.73 28.83 7.86
N TRP A 447 -5.12 28.14 6.78
CA TRP A 447 -5.75 26.83 6.89
C TRP A 447 -4.73 25.79 7.38
N TYR A 448 -3.55 25.70 6.75
CA TYR A 448 -2.46 24.81 7.20
C TYR A 448 -2.06 25.08 8.65
N GLU A 449 -1.88 26.34 9.05
CA GLU A 449 -1.53 26.72 10.42
C GLU A 449 -2.54 26.22 11.47
N ARG A 450 -3.83 26.11 11.09
CA ARG A 450 -4.91 25.69 12.00
C ARG A 450 -5.17 24.19 11.99
N THR A 451 -4.93 23.52 10.87
CA THR A 451 -5.32 22.11 10.69
C THR A 451 -4.16 21.13 10.79
N GLN A 452 -2.92 21.59 10.64
CA GLN A 452 -1.73 20.74 10.70
C GLN A 452 -0.98 20.89 12.01
N THR A 453 -0.08 19.95 12.30
CA THR A 453 0.83 20.10 13.44
C THR A 453 1.80 21.26 13.20
N VAL A 454 2.39 21.80 14.28
CA VAL A 454 3.39 22.86 14.17
C VAL A 454 4.60 22.42 13.33
N LYS A 455 4.96 21.14 13.38
CA LYS A 455 6.04 20.58 12.59
C LYS A 455 5.66 20.56 11.11
N ASP A 456 4.50 19.97 10.77
CA ASP A 456 4.09 19.82 9.38
C ASP A 456 3.83 21.15 8.71
N TYR A 457 3.28 22.13 9.44
CA TYR A 457 3.15 23.49 8.92
C TYR A 457 4.51 24.12 8.59
N ARG A 458 5.53 23.96 9.46
CA ARG A 458 6.89 24.47 9.19
C ARG A 458 7.56 23.76 8.02
N ASP A 459 7.39 22.45 7.93
CA ASP A 459 7.91 21.64 6.82
C ASP A 459 7.27 22.11 5.50
N MET A 460 5.95 22.36 5.50
CA MET A 460 5.25 22.89 4.34
C MET A 460 5.70 24.31 3.97
N GLN A 461 6.03 25.18 4.93
CA GLN A 461 6.57 26.52 4.63
C GLN A 461 7.85 26.44 3.77
N VAL A 462 8.71 25.46 4.04
CA VAL A 462 9.94 25.23 3.26
C VAL A 462 9.60 24.74 1.85
N VAL A 463 8.68 23.77 1.73
CA VAL A 463 8.21 23.28 0.42
C VAL A 463 7.59 24.40 -0.41
N ILE A 464 6.70 25.21 0.17
CA ILE A 464 6.05 26.34 -0.52
C ILE A 464 7.05 27.41 -0.95
N ALA A 465 8.05 27.72 -0.11
CA ALA A 465 9.12 28.61 -0.52
C ALA A 465 9.90 28.05 -1.72
N GLY A 466 10.14 26.74 -1.76
CA GLY A 466 10.75 26.03 -2.89
C GLY A 466 9.90 26.08 -4.16
N VAL A 467 8.61 25.74 -4.08
CA VAL A 467 7.64 25.81 -5.19
C VAL A 467 7.60 27.22 -5.78
N ILE A 468 7.47 28.24 -4.93
CA ILE A 468 7.49 29.65 -5.36
C ILE A 468 8.84 30.03 -6.00
N GLY A 469 9.94 29.47 -5.50
CA GLY A 469 11.27 29.62 -6.07
C GLY A 469 11.39 29.06 -7.47
N VAL A 470 10.89 27.84 -7.70
CA VAL A 470 10.85 27.17 -9.02
C VAL A 470 9.95 27.94 -9.98
N LEU A 471 8.72 28.30 -9.58
CA LEU A 471 7.79 29.05 -10.41
C LEU A 471 8.33 30.43 -10.81
N ARG A 472 9.18 31.04 -9.97
CA ARG A 472 9.89 32.27 -10.32
C ARG A 472 11.00 32.00 -11.32
N SER A 473 11.81 30.95 -11.14
CA SER A 473 12.95 30.67 -12.02
C SER A 473 12.51 30.24 -13.43
N THR A 474 11.29 29.73 -13.56
CA THR A 474 10.64 29.39 -14.84
C THR A 474 9.73 30.49 -15.39
N ASP A 475 9.82 31.72 -14.85
CA ASP A 475 9.04 32.90 -15.27
C ASP A 475 7.50 32.73 -15.21
N VAL A 476 6.98 31.73 -14.49
CA VAL A 476 5.53 31.56 -14.26
C VAL A 476 4.98 32.68 -13.36
N ILE A 477 5.80 33.15 -12.41
CA ILE A 477 5.49 34.31 -11.55
C ILE A 477 6.64 35.31 -11.50
N SER A 478 6.31 36.57 -11.27
CA SER A 478 7.31 37.64 -11.16
C SER A 478 8.08 37.61 -9.84
N GLN A 479 9.26 38.26 -9.80
CA GLN A 479 10.02 38.53 -8.58
C GLN A 479 9.17 39.11 -7.44
N LYS A 480 8.29 40.05 -7.80
CA LYS A 480 7.42 40.72 -6.84
C LYS A 480 6.42 39.73 -6.25
N GLN A 481 5.80 38.91 -7.10
CA GLN A 481 4.91 37.84 -6.65
C GLN A 481 5.65 36.85 -5.75
N SER A 482 6.85 36.38 -6.12
CA SER A 482 7.56 35.39 -5.31
C SER A 482 7.77 35.85 -3.86
N ILE A 483 8.21 37.11 -3.67
CA ILE A 483 8.42 37.68 -2.33
C ILE A 483 7.09 37.82 -1.57
N GLN A 484 6.04 38.29 -2.25
CA GLN A 484 4.75 38.56 -1.62
C GLN A 484 3.97 37.28 -1.29
N LEU A 485 4.06 36.26 -2.12
CA LEU A 485 3.33 34.99 -1.96
C LEU A 485 3.92 34.14 -0.83
N THR A 486 5.26 34.07 -0.71
CA THR A 486 5.91 33.37 0.42
C THR A 486 5.53 34.03 1.75
N ALA A 487 5.62 35.36 1.83
CA ALA A 487 5.21 36.09 3.03
C ALA A 487 3.72 35.91 3.35
N ALA A 488 2.87 35.83 2.31
CA ALA A 488 1.43 35.61 2.49
C ALA A 488 1.13 34.24 3.11
N PHE A 489 1.73 33.17 2.59
CA PHE A 489 1.56 31.82 3.12
C PHE A 489 2.03 31.71 4.57
N ASN A 490 3.18 32.31 4.89
CA ASN A 490 3.76 32.27 6.24
C ASN A 490 3.02 33.16 7.27
N GLY A 491 1.99 33.90 6.86
CA GLY A 491 1.30 34.86 7.74
C GLY A 491 2.13 36.10 8.08
N GLU A 492 3.19 36.37 7.32
CA GLU A 492 4.11 37.49 7.55
C GLU A 492 3.58 38.82 6.99
N LYS A 493 4.25 39.92 7.35
CA LYS A 493 3.94 41.25 6.79
C LYS A 493 4.36 41.29 5.31
N ILE A 494 3.38 41.48 4.43
CA ILE A 494 3.61 41.55 2.98
C ILE A 494 4.57 42.70 2.62
N PRO A 495 5.74 42.40 2.00
CA PRO A 495 6.70 43.44 1.63
C PRO A 495 6.20 44.33 0.49
N ASP A 496 6.45 45.64 0.61
CA ASP A 496 6.27 46.59 -0.51
C ASP A 496 7.49 46.53 -1.43
N VAL A 497 7.43 45.62 -2.40
CA VAL A 497 8.44 45.56 -3.46
C VAL A 497 8.10 46.67 -4.45
N GLY A 498 8.87 47.77 -4.36
CA GLY A 498 8.73 48.94 -5.23
C GLY A 498 8.66 48.51 -6.69
N GLY A 499 7.69 49.05 -7.42
CA GLY A 499 7.58 48.81 -8.86
C GLY A 499 8.86 49.23 -9.58
N PRO A 500 9.09 48.77 -10.83
CA PRO A 500 10.27 49.15 -11.59
C PRO A 500 10.40 50.67 -11.57
N GLN A 501 11.53 51.18 -11.04
CA GLN A 501 11.82 52.61 -11.04
C GLN A 501 11.68 53.08 -12.49
N LYS A 502 10.75 54.02 -12.74
CA LYS A 502 10.65 54.69 -14.04
C LYS A 502 12.02 55.32 -14.30
N VAL A 503 12.81 54.69 -15.18
CA VAL A 503 14.04 55.29 -15.68
C VAL A 503 13.61 56.54 -16.44
N THR A 504 13.81 57.70 -15.85
CA THR A 504 13.61 59.02 -16.46
C THR A 504 14.73 59.32 -17.46
N GLY A 505 15.08 58.35 -18.30
CA GLY A 505 15.86 58.59 -19.51
C GLY A 505 14.93 59.12 -20.59
N LYS A 506 15.41 60.01 -21.48
CA LYS A 506 14.69 60.40 -22.71
C LYS A 506 14.53 59.17 -23.62
N VAL A 507 13.57 58.30 -23.31
CA VAL A 507 13.23 57.17 -24.17
C VAL A 507 12.52 57.75 -25.39
N MET A 508 13.27 57.83 -26.49
CA MET A 508 12.76 58.25 -27.78
C MET A 508 11.72 57.22 -28.23
N SER A 509 10.48 57.65 -28.44
CA SER A 509 9.46 56.72 -28.93
C SER A 509 9.90 56.06 -30.24
N MET A 510 9.51 54.81 -30.47
CA MET A 510 9.72 54.12 -31.75
C MET A 510 9.26 54.95 -32.96
N LYS A 511 8.24 55.80 -32.76
CA LYS A 511 7.74 56.76 -33.76
C LYS A 511 8.75 57.88 -34.04
N GLN A 512 9.40 58.43 -33.02
CA GLN A 512 10.50 59.41 -33.16
C GLN A 512 11.76 58.77 -33.77
N ALA A 513 12.11 57.54 -33.37
CA ALA A 513 13.22 56.80 -33.96
C ALA A 513 13.01 56.54 -35.46
N ARG A 514 11.81 56.11 -35.87
CA ARG A 514 11.43 55.94 -37.28
C ARG A 514 11.45 57.26 -38.06
N LYS A 515 11.08 58.38 -37.46
CA LYS A 515 11.13 59.72 -38.09
C LYS A 515 12.57 60.18 -38.33
N LEU A 516 13.47 59.95 -37.37
CA LEU A 516 14.90 60.27 -37.52
C LEU A 516 15.58 59.39 -38.57
N LEU A 517 15.25 58.09 -38.64
CA LEU A 517 15.74 57.18 -39.68
C LEU A 517 15.29 57.59 -41.09
N LYS A 518 14.02 58.01 -41.26
CA LYS A 518 13.52 58.54 -42.54
C LYS A 518 14.25 59.82 -42.97
N ASN A 519 14.57 60.71 -42.04
CA ASN A 519 15.29 61.94 -42.35
C ASN A 519 16.77 61.71 -42.67
N LYS A 520 17.39 60.65 -42.13
CA LYS A 520 18.80 60.28 -42.43
C LYS A 520 18.96 59.72 -43.85
N ARG A 521 17.93 59.06 -44.40
CA ARG A 521 17.94 58.54 -45.79
C ARG A 521 17.73 59.60 -46.88
N ARG A 522 17.28 60.82 -46.53
CA ARG A 522 17.10 61.93 -47.48
C ARG A 522 18.32 62.87 -47.59
N LYS A 523 19.40 62.58 -46.88
CA LYS A 523 20.65 63.37 -46.88
C LYS A 523 21.83 62.64 -47.56
N ARG A 524 21.55 61.67 -48.44
CA ARG A 524 22.54 61.13 -49.38
C ARG A 524 22.12 61.46 -50.79
#